data_AF-A0A1F1L1B8-F1
#
_entry.id   AF-A0A1F1L1B8-F1
#
_cell.length_a   1.000
_cell.length_b   1.000
_cell.length_c   1.000
_cell.angle_alpha   90.00
_cell.angle_beta   90.00
_cell.angle_gamma   90.00
#
_symmetry.space_group_name_H-M   'P 1'
#
loop_
_entity.id
_entity.type
_entity.pdbx_description
1 polymer ?
#
loop_
_entity_poly.entity_id
_entity_poly.type
_entity_poly.pdbx_seq_one_letter_code
_entity_poly.pdbx_strand_id
1 'polypeptide(L)'
;MTDYAKVVVKGSPITKSNFKLHNINGRAILPDNSGKYHDRYALYEQEIALLARSQNPDIVFSESLIAILKVYYKSDKRHPDTINITKSIFDGIEKSGLIVNDAQITKIFTEEYYDKDNPRFELELFAESQYNFNYNITKKDIPCNPKLYSPIKKSIIKNKDTSLNSSKKQASNDNDKLCSICNKITDPNNCIKADGGKTIICKKCFGKLF
;
A
#
# COMPACT_ATOMS: atom_id res chain seq x y z
N MET A 1 1.08 0.45 -37.85
CA MET A 1 1.35 0.08 -36.45
C MET A 1 1.12 1.32 -35.62
N THR A 2 0.28 1.24 -34.61
CA THR A 2 0.09 2.30 -33.63
C THR A 2 1.29 2.27 -32.67
N ASP A 3 1.93 3.42 -32.50
CA ASP A 3 3.11 3.66 -31.67
C ASP A 3 2.75 4.31 -30.33
N TYR A 4 1.45 4.55 -30.10
CA TYR A 4 0.89 5.19 -28.92
C TYR A 4 -0.41 4.53 -28.49
N ALA A 5 -0.62 4.43 -27.18
CA ALA A 5 -1.91 4.08 -26.59
C ALA A 5 -2.15 4.85 -25.30
N LYS A 6 -3.43 5.16 -25.04
CA LYS A 6 -3.87 5.77 -23.78
C LYS A 6 -4.94 4.91 -23.13
N VAL A 7 -4.80 4.66 -21.83
CA VAL A 7 -5.75 3.93 -21.02
C VAL A 7 -6.18 4.79 -19.85
N VAL A 8 -7.49 4.97 -19.68
CA VAL A 8 -8.09 5.70 -18.56
C VAL A 8 -9.04 4.79 -17.82
N VAL A 9 -8.79 4.56 -16.53
CA VAL A 9 -9.66 3.75 -15.67
C VAL A 9 -10.12 4.59 -14.50
N LYS A 10 -11.44 4.62 -14.31
CA LYS A 10 -12.07 5.38 -13.22
C LYS A 10 -11.92 4.65 -11.89
N GLY A 11 -11.98 5.41 -10.80
CA GLY A 11 -11.79 4.91 -9.45
C GLY A 11 -10.36 5.08 -8.95
N SER A 12 -10.21 5.08 -7.63
CA SER A 12 -8.88 5.10 -7.01
C SER A 12 -8.18 3.76 -7.28
N PRO A 13 -6.94 3.76 -7.77
CA PRO A 13 -6.19 2.52 -7.93
C PRO A 13 -6.05 1.79 -6.60
N ILE A 14 -6.11 0.46 -6.66
CA ILE A 14 -5.89 -0.39 -5.49
C ILE A 14 -4.54 -1.10 -5.61
N THR A 15 -3.91 -1.39 -4.48
CA THR A 15 -2.69 -2.18 -4.44
C THR A 15 -3.03 -3.66 -4.24
N LYS A 16 -2.17 -4.51 -4.78
CA LYS A 16 -2.22 -5.95 -4.52
C LYS A 16 -2.07 -6.18 -3.02
N SER A 17 -3.14 -6.63 -2.36
CA SER A 17 -3.01 -7.15 -0.99
C SER A 17 -2.25 -8.48 -1.10
N ASN A 18 -1.07 -8.57 -0.48
CA ASN A 18 -0.25 -9.79 -0.43
C ASN A 18 -0.88 -10.93 0.40
N PHE A 19 -2.20 -11.06 0.42
CA PHE A 19 -2.87 -12.17 1.08
C PHE A 19 -2.64 -13.44 0.27
N LYS A 20 -1.63 -14.19 0.67
CA LYS A 20 -1.27 -15.49 0.12
C LYS A 20 -1.69 -16.55 1.13
N LEU A 21 -2.47 -17.52 0.71
CA LEU A 21 -2.65 -18.75 1.47
C LEU A 21 -1.46 -19.65 1.16
N HIS A 22 -0.99 -20.44 2.13
CA HIS A 22 0.06 -21.43 1.88
C HIS A 22 -0.56 -22.81 2.03
N ASN A 23 -0.28 -23.70 1.07
CA ASN A 23 -0.66 -25.10 1.23
C ASN A 23 0.27 -25.81 2.22
N ILE A 24 -0.03 -27.08 2.51
CA ILE A 24 0.79 -27.96 3.34
C ILE A 24 2.26 -28.08 2.88
N ASN A 25 2.55 -27.81 1.60
CA ASN A 25 3.90 -27.85 1.02
C ASN A 25 4.57 -26.46 0.98
N GLY A 26 3.98 -25.45 1.64
CA GLY A 26 4.50 -24.08 1.69
C GLY A 26 4.30 -23.25 0.42
N ARG A 27 3.73 -23.82 -0.64
CA ARG A 27 3.46 -23.11 -1.90
C ARG A 27 2.35 -22.09 -1.66
N ALA A 28 2.61 -20.85 -2.08
CA ALA A 28 1.61 -19.80 -2.05
C ALA A 28 0.51 -20.07 -3.09
N ILE A 29 -0.74 -20.06 -2.63
CA ILE A 29 -1.96 -20.19 -3.41
C ILE A 29 -2.77 -18.90 -3.21
N LEU A 30 -3.28 -18.34 -4.31
CA LEU A 30 -4.24 -17.26 -4.27
C LEU A 30 -5.64 -17.86 -4.04
N PRO A 31 -6.42 -17.39 -3.06
CA PRO A 31 -7.79 -17.87 -2.90
C PRO A 31 -8.61 -17.66 -4.18
N ASP A 32 -9.39 -18.66 -4.58
CA ASP A 32 -10.30 -18.58 -5.72
C ASP A 32 -11.39 -17.53 -5.51
N ASN A 33 -11.91 -17.01 -6.64
CA ASN A 33 -12.98 -16.02 -6.72
C ASN A 33 -14.22 -16.49 -5.94
N SER A 34 -14.33 -16.06 -4.68
CA SER A 34 -15.34 -16.48 -3.71
C SER A 34 -16.48 -15.47 -3.55
N GLY A 35 -16.46 -14.37 -4.32
CA GLY A 35 -17.30 -13.19 -4.16
C GLY A 35 -16.96 -12.34 -2.93
N LYS A 36 -15.81 -12.58 -2.28
CA LYS A 36 -15.42 -11.94 -1.01
C LYS A 36 -14.44 -10.78 -1.24
N TYR A 37 -14.16 -10.03 -0.17
CA TYR A 37 -13.24 -8.88 -0.16
C TYR A 37 -11.86 -9.17 -0.78
N HIS A 38 -11.40 -10.42 -0.71
CA HIS A 38 -10.12 -10.87 -1.26
C HIS A 38 -10.08 -10.86 -2.79
N ASP A 39 -11.24 -10.85 -3.46
CA ASP A 39 -11.36 -10.94 -4.92
C ASP A 39 -11.28 -9.58 -5.62
N ARG A 40 -11.34 -8.49 -4.85
CA ARG A 40 -11.34 -7.12 -5.40
C ARG A 40 -10.14 -6.83 -6.30
N TYR A 41 -9.01 -7.48 -6.02
CA TYR A 41 -7.83 -7.38 -6.87
C TYR A 41 -8.02 -8.06 -8.22
N ALA A 42 -8.55 -9.29 -8.24
CA ALA A 42 -8.82 -10.00 -9.48
C ALA A 42 -9.87 -9.27 -10.35
N LEU A 43 -10.90 -8.71 -9.71
CA LEU A 43 -11.91 -7.88 -10.37
C LEU A 43 -11.30 -6.58 -10.94
N TYR A 44 -10.44 -5.91 -10.17
CA TYR A 44 -9.76 -4.71 -10.63
C TYR A 44 -8.83 -4.97 -11.82
N GLU A 45 -8.06 -6.06 -11.80
CA GLU A 45 -7.26 -6.46 -12.97
C GLU A 45 -8.13 -6.72 -14.19
N GLN A 46 -9.28 -7.37 -14.02
CA GLN A 46 -10.22 -7.62 -15.12
C GLN A 46 -10.86 -6.32 -15.64
N GLU A 47 -11.19 -5.38 -14.75
CA GLU A 47 -11.72 -4.07 -15.10
C GLU A 47 -10.70 -3.28 -15.93
N ILE A 48 -9.43 -3.24 -15.49
CA ILE A 48 -8.35 -2.64 -16.28
C ILE A 48 -8.24 -3.33 -17.63
N ALA A 49 -8.22 -4.66 -17.65
CA ALA A 49 -8.05 -5.42 -18.88
C ALA A 49 -9.17 -5.14 -19.90
N LEU A 50 -10.42 -5.09 -19.43
CA LEU A 50 -11.59 -4.78 -20.24
C LEU A 50 -11.53 -3.35 -20.80
N LEU A 51 -11.26 -2.36 -19.94
CA LEU A 51 -11.24 -0.96 -20.33
C LEU A 51 -10.07 -0.64 -21.26
N ALA A 52 -8.89 -1.19 -21.01
CA ALA A 52 -7.72 -1.01 -21.87
C ALA A 52 -7.98 -1.55 -23.28
N ARG A 53 -8.53 -2.76 -23.39
CA ARG A 53 -8.90 -3.38 -24.67
C ARG A 53 -10.02 -2.63 -25.38
N SER A 54 -11.02 -2.16 -24.64
CA SER A 54 -12.13 -1.39 -25.21
C SER A 54 -11.70 -0.02 -25.74
N GLN A 55 -10.72 0.62 -25.10
CA GLN A 55 -10.21 1.94 -25.51
C GLN A 55 -9.20 1.83 -26.66
N ASN A 56 -8.49 0.71 -26.75
CA ASN A 56 -7.43 0.47 -27.73
C ASN A 56 -7.68 -0.87 -28.44
N PRO A 57 -8.76 -0.98 -29.24
CA PRO A 57 -9.09 -2.22 -29.94
C PRO A 57 -8.00 -2.57 -30.95
N ASP A 58 -7.65 -3.86 -31.02
CA ASP A 58 -6.68 -4.44 -31.97
C ASP A 58 -5.24 -3.90 -31.86
N ILE A 59 -4.92 -3.14 -30.81
CA ILE A 59 -3.56 -2.68 -30.52
C ILE A 59 -2.86 -3.70 -29.63
N VAL A 60 -1.70 -4.18 -30.08
CA VAL A 60 -0.79 -5.02 -29.31
C VAL A 60 0.63 -4.52 -29.56
N PHE A 61 1.29 -4.03 -28.52
CA PHE A 61 2.69 -3.64 -28.60
C PHE A 61 3.60 -4.85 -28.45
N SER A 62 4.54 -5.01 -29.37
CA SER A 62 5.55 -6.08 -29.34
C SER A 62 6.97 -5.60 -29.03
N GLU A 63 7.20 -4.30 -28.95
CA GLU A 63 8.50 -3.68 -28.69
C GLU A 63 8.59 -3.04 -27.30
N SER A 64 9.75 -2.46 -26.96
CA SER A 64 9.96 -1.72 -25.71
C SER A 64 9.15 -0.43 -25.67
N LEU A 65 8.67 -0.06 -24.48
CA LEU A 65 7.74 1.02 -24.25
C LEU A 65 8.20 1.97 -23.16
N ILE A 66 7.86 3.24 -23.37
CA ILE A 66 7.91 4.30 -22.36
C ILE A 66 6.49 4.47 -21.80
N ALA A 67 6.36 4.43 -20.47
CA ALA A 67 5.10 4.58 -19.77
C ALA A 67 5.05 5.88 -18.96
N ILE A 68 3.98 6.66 -19.14
CA ILE A 68 3.64 7.81 -18.30
C ILE A 68 2.35 7.48 -17.57
N LEU A 69 2.42 7.34 -16.25
CA LEU A 69 1.31 6.98 -15.38
C LEU A 69 0.94 8.17 -14.49
N LYS A 70 -0.26 8.73 -14.70
CA LYS A 70 -0.83 9.78 -13.86
C LYS A 70 -1.90 9.17 -12.97
N VAL A 71 -1.74 9.30 -11.66
CA VAL A 71 -2.68 8.76 -10.68
C VAL A 71 -3.40 9.90 -9.96
N TYR A 72 -4.73 9.87 -9.98
CA TYR A 72 -5.59 10.84 -9.34
C TYR A 72 -6.25 10.21 -8.11
N TYR A 73 -5.77 10.57 -6.93
CA TYR A 73 -6.28 10.07 -5.66
C TYR A 73 -7.45 10.90 -5.14
N LYS A 74 -8.40 10.23 -4.50
CA LYS A 74 -9.53 10.89 -3.84
C LYS A 74 -9.15 11.76 -2.62
N SER A 75 -8.03 11.45 -1.95
CA SER A 75 -7.63 12.09 -0.68
C SER A 75 -6.12 12.05 -0.47
N ASP A 76 -5.55 13.14 0.05
CA ASP A 76 -4.13 13.28 0.46
C ASP A 76 -3.83 12.60 1.81
N LYS A 77 -4.85 12.19 2.59
CA LYS A 77 -4.62 11.62 3.93
C LYS A 77 -4.26 10.13 3.94
N ARG A 78 -4.89 9.36 3.07
CA ARG A 78 -4.68 7.91 2.93
C ARG A 78 -4.96 7.54 1.49
N HIS A 79 -3.91 7.22 0.77
CA HIS A 79 -3.95 6.53 -0.50
C HIS A 79 -2.89 5.43 -0.48
N PRO A 80 -2.99 4.43 -1.36
CA PRO A 80 -1.95 3.42 -1.46
C PRO A 80 -0.65 4.04 -1.94
N ASP A 81 0.47 3.36 -1.65
CA ASP A 81 1.77 3.79 -2.15
C ASP A 81 1.80 3.68 -3.68
N THR A 82 2.22 4.74 -4.33
CA THR A 82 2.27 4.85 -5.79
C THR A 82 3.15 3.77 -6.42
N ILE A 83 4.26 3.43 -5.77
CA ILE A 83 5.15 2.32 -6.18
C ILE A 83 4.41 0.98 -6.22
N ASN A 84 3.48 0.75 -5.29
CA ASN A 84 2.74 -0.51 -5.25
C ASN A 84 1.59 -0.54 -6.28
N ILE A 85 1.08 0.63 -6.67
CA ILE A 85 0.01 0.77 -7.65
C ILE A 85 0.50 0.45 -9.06
N THR A 86 1.72 0.86 -9.41
CA THR A 86 2.28 0.61 -10.74
C THR A 86 2.23 -0.89 -11.09
N LYS A 87 2.71 -1.75 -10.18
CA LYS A 87 2.64 -3.21 -10.34
C LYS A 87 1.22 -3.71 -10.57
N SER A 88 0.25 -3.24 -9.78
CA SER A 88 -1.14 -3.64 -9.94
C SER A 88 -1.73 -3.23 -11.28
N ILE A 89 -1.34 -2.07 -11.81
CA ILE A 89 -1.84 -1.56 -13.09
C ILE A 89 -1.25 -2.37 -14.23
N PHE A 90 0.06 -2.60 -14.25
CA PHE A 90 0.71 -3.36 -15.33
C PHE A 90 0.28 -4.82 -15.37
N ASP A 91 0.03 -5.47 -14.22
CA ASP A 91 -0.58 -6.82 -14.20
C ASP A 91 -1.93 -6.82 -14.98
N GLY A 92 -2.75 -5.78 -14.83
CA GLY A 92 -4.02 -5.61 -15.56
C GLY A 92 -3.83 -5.26 -17.04
N ILE A 93 -2.82 -4.45 -17.38
CA ILE A 93 -2.51 -4.06 -18.76
C ILE A 93 -1.94 -5.25 -19.55
N GLU A 94 -1.07 -6.07 -18.96
CA GLU A 94 -0.60 -7.33 -19.57
C GLU A 94 -1.78 -8.27 -19.84
N LYS A 95 -2.67 -8.43 -18.86
CA LYS A 95 -3.89 -9.25 -18.99
C LYS A 95 -4.84 -8.74 -20.08
N SER A 96 -4.80 -7.45 -20.40
CA SER A 96 -5.58 -6.86 -21.49
C SER A 96 -5.12 -7.34 -22.87
N GLY A 97 -3.86 -7.78 -22.99
CA GLY A 97 -3.20 -8.08 -24.26
C GLY A 97 -2.65 -6.85 -24.99
N LEU A 98 -2.82 -5.65 -24.43
CA LEU A 98 -2.25 -4.41 -24.99
C LEU A 98 -0.73 -4.46 -25.05
N ILE A 99 -0.11 -5.13 -24.07
CA ILE A 99 1.31 -5.47 -24.05
C ILE A 99 1.44 -7.00 -23.89
N VAL A 100 2.51 -7.57 -24.42
CA VAL A 100 2.86 -8.99 -24.29
C VAL A 100 3.38 -9.31 -22.88
N ASN A 101 4.16 -8.41 -22.29
CA ASN A 101 4.78 -8.61 -20.98
C ASN A 101 5.12 -7.27 -20.30
N ASP A 102 5.02 -7.20 -18.97
CA ASP A 102 5.43 -6.03 -18.19
C ASP A 102 6.92 -5.64 -18.38
N ALA A 103 7.79 -6.58 -18.74
CA ALA A 103 9.19 -6.33 -19.09
C ALA A 103 9.39 -5.43 -20.32
N GLN A 104 8.35 -5.21 -21.13
CA GLN A 104 8.40 -4.24 -22.23
C GLN A 104 8.48 -2.79 -21.71
N ILE A 105 8.04 -2.53 -20.48
CA ILE A 105 8.08 -1.19 -19.90
C ILE A 105 9.49 -0.90 -19.40
N THR A 106 10.32 -0.29 -20.26
CA THR A 106 11.74 0.00 -19.97
C THR A 106 11.90 1.31 -19.20
N LYS A 107 10.97 2.25 -19.38
CA LYS A 107 10.96 3.56 -18.71
C LYS A 107 9.57 3.84 -18.17
N ILE A 108 9.48 4.15 -16.88
CA ILE A 108 8.21 4.48 -16.22
C ILE A 108 8.33 5.79 -15.45
N PHE A 109 7.38 6.68 -15.70
CA PHE A 109 7.19 7.92 -14.95
C PHE A 109 5.86 7.85 -14.24
N THR A 110 5.83 8.18 -12.96
CA THR A 110 4.60 8.19 -12.19
C THR A 110 4.40 9.53 -11.51
N GLU A 111 3.24 10.12 -11.77
CA GLU A 111 2.83 11.41 -11.24
C GLU A 111 1.59 11.23 -10.35
N GLU A 112 1.59 11.92 -9.22
CA GLU A 112 0.50 11.87 -8.26
C GLU A 112 -0.26 13.19 -8.26
N TYR A 113 -1.58 13.07 -8.33
CA TYR A 113 -2.53 14.17 -8.29
C TYR A 113 -3.65 13.86 -7.30
N TYR A 114 -4.37 14.90 -6.89
CA TYR A 114 -5.53 14.78 -6.02
C TYR A 114 -6.77 15.29 -6.74
N ASP A 115 -7.72 14.39 -6.97
CA ASP A 115 -9.03 14.68 -7.55
C ASP A 115 -10.09 13.93 -6.74
N LYS A 116 -10.78 14.68 -5.88
CA LYS A 116 -11.78 14.11 -4.96
C LYS A 116 -13.03 13.63 -5.70
N ASP A 117 -13.37 14.29 -6.79
CA ASP A 117 -14.62 14.09 -7.51
C ASP A 117 -14.46 13.00 -8.57
N ASN A 118 -13.30 12.96 -9.25
CA ASN A 118 -13.03 12.01 -10.33
C ASN A 118 -11.68 11.28 -10.14
N PRO A 119 -11.54 10.43 -9.10
CA PRO A 119 -10.36 9.59 -8.96
C PRO A 119 -10.25 8.62 -10.14
N ARG A 120 -9.05 8.46 -10.65
CA ARG A 120 -8.74 7.64 -11.84
C ARG A 120 -7.24 7.43 -11.96
N PHE A 121 -6.82 6.55 -12.86
CA PHE A 121 -5.49 6.65 -13.44
C PHE A 121 -5.56 6.86 -14.94
N GLU A 122 -4.54 7.51 -15.47
CA GLU A 122 -4.30 7.68 -16.89
C GLU A 122 -2.92 7.10 -17.18
N LEU A 123 -2.86 6.09 -18.04
CA LEU A 123 -1.63 5.47 -18.51
C LEU A 123 -1.46 5.80 -19.99
N GLU A 124 -0.30 6.34 -20.33
CA GLU A 124 0.10 6.59 -21.71
C GLU A 124 1.32 5.70 -22.01
N LEU A 125 1.26 4.98 -23.14
CA LEU A 125 2.31 4.08 -23.62
C LEU A 125 2.83 4.59 -24.95
N PHE A 126 4.15 4.65 -25.10
CA PHE A 126 4.84 5.11 -26.31
C PHE A 126 5.87 4.08 -26.75
N ALA A 127 5.92 3.77 -28.04
CA ALA A 127 6.94 2.93 -28.65
C ALA A 127 8.33 3.58 -28.55
N GLU A 128 9.30 2.88 -27.94
CA GLU A 128 10.66 3.41 -27.74
C GLU A 128 11.42 3.59 -29.07
N SER A 129 11.01 2.91 -30.15
CA SER A 129 11.58 3.13 -31.49
C SER A 129 11.20 4.48 -32.11
N GLN A 130 10.06 5.05 -31.72
CA GLN A 130 9.53 6.31 -32.29
C GLN A 130 9.73 7.50 -31.36
N TYR A 131 9.73 7.26 -30.05
CA TYR A 131 9.75 8.30 -29.04
C TYR A 131 10.99 8.20 -28.14
N ASN A 132 11.55 9.37 -27.83
CA ASN A 132 12.57 9.49 -26.80
C ASN A 132 12.05 10.36 -25.65
N PHE A 133 12.52 10.07 -24.44
CA PHE A 133 12.16 10.81 -23.24
C PHE A 133 13.41 11.39 -22.58
N ASN A 134 13.43 12.71 -22.38
CA ASN A 134 14.55 13.43 -21.79
C ASN A 134 14.06 14.21 -20.55
N TYR A 135 14.82 14.20 -19.45
CA TYR A 135 14.55 15.01 -18.26
C TYR A 135 15.75 15.88 -17.89
N ASN A 136 15.47 17.06 -17.34
CA ASN A 136 16.46 17.95 -16.77
C ASN A 136 16.01 18.38 -15.36
N ILE A 137 16.89 18.24 -14.38
CA ILE A 137 16.62 18.64 -12.99
C ILE A 137 17.28 20.00 -12.77
N THR A 138 16.46 21.04 -12.70
CA THR A 138 16.92 22.41 -12.46
C THR A 138 16.56 22.89 -11.07
N LYS A 139 17.35 23.81 -10.54
CA LYS A 139 17.03 24.49 -9.29
C LYS A 139 15.90 25.48 -9.56
N LYS A 140 14.89 25.48 -8.68
CA LYS A 140 13.83 26.49 -8.72
C LYS A 140 14.40 27.86 -8.33
N ASP A 141 14.06 28.89 -9.09
CA ASP A 141 14.44 30.29 -8.76
C ASP A 141 13.80 30.74 -7.45
N ILE A 142 12.55 30.32 -7.21
CA ILE A 142 11.79 30.60 -5.99
C ILE A 142 11.50 29.27 -5.27
N PRO A 143 12.03 29.06 -4.05
CA PRO A 143 11.75 27.87 -3.25
C PRO A 143 10.26 27.74 -2.92
N CYS A 144 9.73 26.51 -2.94
CA CYS A 144 8.39 26.21 -2.46
C CYS A 144 8.42 25.73 -1.00
N ASN A 145 7.28 25.82 -0.32
CA ASN A 145 7.12 25.25 1.02
C ASN A 145 7.34 23.73 0.99
N PRO A 146 8.26 23.18 1.82
CA PRO A 146 8.54 21.75 1.83
C PRO A 146 7.40 20.97 2.49
N LYS A 147 7.02 19.83 1.91
CA LYS A 147 6.17 18.82 2.57
C LYS A 147 7.05 18.00 3.52
N LEU A 148 6.88 18.22 4.83
CA LEU A 148 7.65 17.52 5.86
C LEU A 148 6.99 16.19 6.21
N TYR A 149 7.80 15.12 6.23
CA TYR A 149 7.36 13.79 6.64
C TYR A 149 7.91 13.47 8.03
N SER A 150 7.07 12.87 8.88
CA SER A 150 7.47 12.43 10.22
C SER A 150 7.27 10.92 10.37
N PRO A 151 8.12 10.22 11.13
CA PRO A 151 7.94 8.80 11.39
C PRO A 151 6.60 8.53 12.08
N ILE A 152 5.87 7.51 11.61
CA ILE A 152 4.58 7.09 12.18
C ILE A 152 4.74 6.60 13.63
N LYS A 153 5.93 6.07 14.00
CA LYS A 153 6.23 5.63 15.37
C LYS A 153 6.87 6.76 16.17
N LYS A 154 6.09 7.35 17.08
CA LYS A 154 6.55 8.31 18.10
C LYS A 154 7.64 7.76 19.05
N SER A 155 7.92 6.46 19.04
CA SER A 155 8.85 5.82 19.99
C SER A 155 10.33 5.98 19.65
N ILE A 156 10.68 6.46 18.44
CA ILE A 156 12.08 6.62 18.03
C ILE A 156 12.63 8.00 18.45
N ILE A 157 11.75 8.95 18.75
CA ILE A 157 12.09 10.29 19.25
C ILE A 157 11.75 10.36 20.75
N LYS A 158 12.36 9.48 21.57
CA LYS A 158 12.60 9.84 22.97
C LYS A 158 13.98 10.47 23.00
N ASN A 159 13.99 11.79 22.87
CA ASN A 159 15.20 12.58 23.08
C ASN A 159 15.81 12.19 24.42
N LYS A 160 17.10 11.83 24.37
CA LYS A 160 18.04 12.01 25.47
C LYS A 160 18.09 13.52 25.72
N ASP A 161 17.18 14.04 26.52
CA ASP A 161 17.30 15.33 27.19
C ASP A 161 16.22 15.40 28.27
N THR A 162 16.59 14.96 29.47
CA THR A 162 16.15 15.65 30.69
C THR A 162 17.29 15.59 31.68
N SER A 163 17.81 16.78 31.89
CA SER A 163 18.68 17.26 32.95
C SER A 163 18.21 16.88 34.36
N LEU A 164 19.15 17.04 35.27
CA LEU A 164 19.07 16.78 36.70
C LEU A 164 17.84 17.40 37.40
N ASN A 165 17.51 16.75 38.53
CA ASN A 165 16.66 17.15 39.67
C ASN A 165 15.17 16.77 39.62
N SER A 166 14.83 15.67 40.31
CA SER A 166 14.04 15.76 41.54
C SER A 166 13.91 14.39 42.25
N SER A 167 14.45 14.35 43.47
CA SER A 167 13.85 13.77 44.68
C SER A 167 13.02 12.47 44.58
N LYS A 168 13.58 11.42 45.20
CA LYS A 168 12.93 10.39 46.02
C LYS A 168 11.49 9.98 45.62
N LYS A 169 11.34 8.74 45.16
CA LYS A 169 10.38 7.80 45.77
C LYS A 169 10.85 6.35 45.63
N GLN A 170 10.58 5.62 46.70
CA GLN A 170 11.15 4.36 47.13
C GLN A 170 11.04 3.21 46.13
N ALA A 171 12.04 2.33 46.19
CA ALA A 171 11.97 0.97 45.70
C ALA A 171 10.84 0.20 46.42
N SER A 172 10.03 -0.52 45.65
CA SER A 172 9.19 -1.60 46.16
C SER A 172 9.15 -2.74 45.15
N ASN A 173 9.51 -3.90 45.66
CA ASN A 173 9.77 -5.19 45.03
C ASN A 173 8.78 -5.67 43.95
N ASP A 174 9.35 -6.38 42.98
CA ASP A 174 8.71 -7.33 42.06
C ASP A 174 7.82 -8.36 42.78
N ASN A 175 6.55 -8.50 42.36
CA ASN A 175 5.93 -9.78 41.92
C ASN A 175 4.39 -9.79 41.77
N ASP A 176 3.70 -8.65 41.81
CA ASP A 176 2.24 -8.66 41.62
C ASP A 176 1.85 -8.58 40.14
N LYS A 177 1.41 -9.70 39.56
CA LYS A 177 0.85 -9.76 38.19
C LYS A 177 -0.49 -9.04 38.17
N LEU A 178 -0.52 -7.79 37.71
CA LEU A 178 -1.73 -6.97 37.61
C LEU A 178 -2.47 -7.21 36.29
N CYS A 179 -3.80 -7.20 36.33
CA CYS A 179 -4.63 -7.26 35.12
C CYS A 179 -4.58 -5.91 34.37
N SER A 180 -4.27 -5.94 33.08
CA SER A 180 -4.17 -4.75 32.21
C SER A 180 -5.49 -4.00 31.98
N ILE A 181 -6.65 -4.57 32.37
CA ILE A 181 -7.98 -3.96 32.19
C ILE A 181 -8.52 -3.36 33.49
N CYS A 182 -8.34 -4.05 34.62
CA CYS A 182 -8.92 -3.63 35.90
C CYS A 182 -7.89 -3.26 36.97
N ASN A 183 -6.60 -3.37 36.67
CA ASN A 183 -5.48 -3.11 37.57
C ASN A 183 -5.58 -3.85 38.93
N LYS A 184 -6.30 -4.97 38.97
CA LYS A 184 -6.35 -5.85 40.15
C LYS A 184 -5.25 -6.90 40.08
N ILE A 185 -4.72 -7.27 41.23
CA ILE A 185 -3.77 -8.38 41.37
C ILE A 185 -4.46 -9.66 40.90
N THR A 186 -3.79 -10.38 39.99
CA THR A 186 -4.31 -11.62 39.42
C THR A 186 -3.58 -12.81 39.98
N ASP A 187 -4.36 -13.76 40.52
CA ASP A 187 -3.83 -15.07 40.86
C ASP A 187 -3.37 -15.80 39.59
N PRO A 188 -2.26 -16.56 39.66
CA PRO A 188 -1.72 -17.28 38.50
C PRO A 188 -2.74 -18.26 37.87
N ASN A 189 -3.70 -18.79 38.64
CA ASN A 189 -4.74 -19.69 38.14
C ASN A 189 -5.92 -18.98 37.45
N ASN A 190 -6.02 -17.65 37.56
CA ASN A 190 -7.17 -16.87 37.06
C ASN A 190 -6.77 -15.75 36.08
N CYS A 191 -5.67 -15.96 35.36
CA CYS A 191 -5.12 -15.02 34.38
C CYS A 191 -4.97 -15.65 32.99
N ILE A 192 -5.17 -14.83 31.97
CA ILE A 192 -4.97 -15.14 30.55
C ILE A 192 -3.85 -14.22 30.06
N LYS A 193 -2.87 -14.78 29.34
CA LYS A 193 -1.77 -14.02 28.74
C LYS A 193 -2.05 -13.80 27.25
N ALA A 194 -1.87 -12.57 26.78
CA ALA A 194 -1.95 -12.19 25.38
C ALA A 194 -0.64 -11.52 24.92
N ASP A 195 -0.46 -11.34 23.60
CA ASP A 195 0.71 -10.70 22.98
C ASP A 195 2.06 -11.29 23.40
N GLY A 196 2.17 -12.63 23.39
CA GLY A 196 3.41 -13.31 23.76
C GLY A 196 3.76 -13.19 25.25
N GLY A 197 2.78 -12.91 26.11
CA GLY A 197 2.97 -12.81 27.56
C GLY A 197 3.10 -11.39 28.11
N LYS A 198 3.02 -10.36 27.24
CA LYS A 198 3.14 -8.95 27.63
C LYS A 198 1.88 -8.40 28.29
N THR A 199 0.73 -8.96 27.96
CA THR A 199 -0.57 -8.50 28.45
C THR A 199 -1.20 -9.58 29.33
N ILE A 200 -1.58 -9.22 30.57
CA ILE A 200 -2.21 -10.15 31.53
C ILE A 200 -3.64 -9.70 31.78
N ILE A 201 -4.63 -10.57 31.54
CA ILE A 201 -6.05 -10.26 31.66
C ILE A 201 -6.72 -11.28 32.60
N CYS A 202 -7.49 -10.83 33.59
CA CYS A 202 -8.26 -11.75 34.44
C CYS A 202 -9.49 -12.32 33.69
N LYS A 203 -9.89 -13.55 34.00
CA LYS A 203 -11.04 -14.20 33.33
C LYS A 203 -12.34 -13.40 33.42
N LYS A 204 -12.54 -12.65 34.51
CA LYS A 204 -13.71 -11.75 34.68
C LYS A 204 -13.73 -10.60 33.68
N CYS A 205 -12.58 -10.02 33.35
CA CYS A 205 -12.50 -8.97 32.33
C CYS A 205 -12.60 -9.56 30.93
N PHE A 206 -12.07 -10.77 30.71
CA PHE A 206 -12.18 -11.46 29.43
C PHE A 206 -13.63 -11.82 29.09
N GLY A 207 -14.39 -12.35 30.05
CA GLY A 207 -15.82 -12.67 29.85
C GLY A 207 -16.74 -11.47 29.66
N LYS A 208 -16.25 -10.24 29.85
CA LYS A 208 -17.00 -9.01 29.54
C LYS A 208 -16.71 -8.46 28.14
N LEU A 209 -15.72 -9.02 27.45
CA LEU A 209 -15.35 -8.65 26.08
C LEU A 209 -16.16 -9.44 25.02
N PHE A 210 -17.04 -10.34 25.47
CA PHE A 210 -17.97 -11.12 24.66
C PHE A 210 -19.38 -11.02 25.23
#